data_AF-A0A968FW61-F1
#
_entry.id   AF-A0A968FW61-F1
#
_cell.length_a   1.000
_cell.length_b   1.000
_cell.length_c   1.000
_cell.angle_alpha   90.00
_cell.angle_beta   90.00
_cell.angle_gamma   90.00
#
_symmetry.space_group_name_H-M   'P 1'
#
loop_
_entity.id
_entity.type
_entity.pdbx_description
1 polymer ?
#
loop_
_entity_poly.entity_id
_entity_poly.type
_entity_poly.pdbx_seq_one_letter_code
_entity_poly.pdbx_strand_id
1 'polypeptide(L)'
;THVNTLFYGTLGPAIHKHFQTFASLDHRLAHALARDHWTQARTREGRSQIVHEWGVGNGNLAGCFLTHLQEIDTEHGVYPRTQYVLCDYSEEILRGARENPRLKPHTGRFSPVRVDVGQLDCFLPNSVDRILSNEIWDDMATRVLLKHDGLLYEEYLQPYLDPQ
;
A
#
# COMPACT_ATOMS: atom_id res chain seq x y z
N THR A 1 6.31 -3.18 17.61
CA THR A 1 5.14 -3.96 17.15
C THR A 1 3.91 -3.87 18.05
N HIS A 2 3.96 -3.33 19.28
CA HIS A 2 2.77 -3.10 20.12
C HIS A 2 2.17 -1.68 19.94
N VAL A 3 3.01 -0.69 19.61
CA VAL A 3 2.61 0.70 19.40
C VAL A 3 1.81 0.86 18.10
N ASN A 4 2.23 0.27 16.97
CA ASN A 4 1.44 0.32 15.72
C ASN A 4 0.09 -0.37 15.90
N THR A 5 0.03 -1.53 16.56
CA THR A 5 -1.26 -2.19 16.83
C THR A 5 -2.18 -1.34 17.71
N LEU A 6 -1.62 -0.62 18.70
CA LEU A 6 -2.39 0.35 19.49
C LEU A 6 -2.80 1.54 18.63
N PHE A 7 -1.89 2.15 17.87
CA PHE A 7 -2.14 3.35 17.08
C PHE A 7 -3.19 3.10 15.99
N TYR A 8 -3.01 2.03 15.22
CA TYR A 8 -3.92 1.59 14.16
C TYR A 8 -5.20 0.93 14.69
N GLY A 9 -5.18 0.33 15.87
CA GLY A 9 -6.34 -0.34 16.46
C GLY A 9 -7.21 0.52 17.38
N THR A 10 -6.71 1.62 17.95
CA THR A 10 -7.50 2.48 18.87
C THR A 10 -8.09 3.73 18.24
N LEU A 11 -7.49 4.27 17.17
CA LEU A 11 -7.96 5.53 16.56
C LEU A 11 -8.94 5.35 15.41
N GLY A 12 -9.24 4.13 15.00
CA GLY A 12 -10.32 3.89 14.06
C GLY A 12 -10.10 4.56 12.68
N PRO A 13 -11.18 4.95 11.98
CA PRO A 13 -11.10 5.68 10.71
C PRO A 13 -10.54 7.11 10.85
N ALA A 14 -10.35 7.60 12.08
CA ALA A 14 -9.86 8.95 12.34
C ALA A 14 -8.36 9.11 12.06
N ILE A 15 -7.61 8.01 11.93
CA ILE A 15 -6.20 8.00 11.50
C ILE A 15 -6.02 8.69 10.16
N HIS A 16 -6.97 8.53 9.23
CA HIS A 16 -6.90 9.19 7.92
C HIS A 16 -6.98 10.73 7.99
N LYS A 17 -7.38 11.31 9.14
CA LYS A 17 -7.28 12.76 9.37
C LYS A 17 -5.88 13.20 9.82
N HIS A 18 -5.06 12.26 10.31
CA HIS A 18 -3.72 12.53 10.85
C HIS A 18 -2.58 12.21 9.87
N PHE A 19 -2.82 11.38 8.86
CA PHE A 19 -1.81 11.02 7.85
C PHE A 19 -2.22 11.50 6.46
N GLN A 20 -1.81 12.71 6.11
CA GLN A 20 -1.80 13.19 4.73
C GLN A 20 -0.46 12.83 4.09
N THR A 21 -0.44 11.76 3.31
CA THR A 21 0.70 11.36 2.47
C THR A 21 0.67 12.09 1.12
N PHE A 22 1.77 12.13 0.37
CA PHE A 22 1.78 12.77 -0.96
C PHE A 22 0.72 12.17 -1.90
N ALA A 23 0.51 10.85 -1.79
CA ALA A 23 -0.47 10.10 -2.56
C ALA A 23 -1.92 10.27 -2.08
N SER A 24 -2.14 10.78 -0.86
CA SER A 24 -3.49 10.89 -0.27
C SER A 24 -4.34 12.03 -0.83
N LEU A 25 -3.70 13.09 -1.33
CA LEU A 25 -4.37 14.30 -1.85
C LEU A 25 -4.03 14.61 -3.30
N ASP A 26 -2.83 14.24 -3.75
CA ASP A 26 -2.34 14.58 -5.09
C ASP A 26 -2.54 13.41 -6.06
N HIS A 27 -3.16 13.69 -7.21
CA HIS A 27 -3.43 12.71 -8.26
C HIS A 27 -2.22 12.51 -9.20
N ARG A 28 -1.24 13.42 -9.20
CA ARG A 28 -0.14 13.44 -10.19
C ARG A 28 0.73 12.19 -10.10
N LEU A 29 1.00 11.70 -8.89
CA LEU A 29 1.72 10.44 -8.69
C LEU A 29 0.93 9.28 -9.31
N ALA A 30 -0.36 9.17 -8.98
CA ALA A 30 -1.22 8.14 -9.53
C ALA A 30 -1.28 8.17 -11.06
N HIS A 31 -1.36 9.37 -11.65
CA HIS A 31 -1.37 9.55 -13.11
C HIS A 31 -0.05 9.14 -13.76
N ALA A 32 1.08 9.49 -13.14
CA ALA A 32 2.40 9.09 -13.64
C ALA A 32 2.55 7.56 -13.60
N LEU A 33 2.17 6.93 -12.48
CA LEU A 33 2.21 5.48 -12.31
C LEU A 33 1.27 4.76 -13.29
N ALA A 34 0.07 5.28 -13.52
CA ALA A 34 -0.89 4.73 -14.47
C ALA A 34 -0.38 4.80 -15.92
N ARG A 35 0.23 5.92 -16.31
CA ARG A 35 0.81 6.09 -17.65
C ARG A 35 2.00 5.17 -17.90
N ASP A 36 2.85 5.02 -16.89
CA ASP A 36 3.99 4.10 -16.94
C ASP A 36 3.50 2.64 -17.01
N HIS A 37 2.52 2.25 -16.18
CA HIS A 37 1.87 0.93 -16.26
C HIS A 37 1.26 0.67 -17.63
N TRP A 38 0.51 1.62 -18.18
CA TRP A 38 -0.10 1.51 -19.51
C TRP A 38 0.95 1.29 -20.60
N THR A 39 2.04 2.06 -20.57
CA THR A 39 3.13 1.95 -21.55
C THR A 39 3.76 0.55 -21.54
N GLN A 40 3.99 0.00 -20.34
CA GLN A 40 4.58 -1.32 -20.17
C GLN A 40 3.58 -2.44 -20.53
N ALA A 41 2.35 -2.35 -20.03
CA ALA A 41 1.33 -3.38 -20.20
C ALA A 41 0.84 -3.50 -21.65
N ARG A 42 0.88 -2.43 -22.45
CA ARG A 42 0.47 -2.48 -23.87
C ARG A 42 1.40 -3.35 -24.72
N THR A 43 2.64 -3.56 -24.29
CA THR A 43 3.58 -4.48 -24.97
C THR A 43 3.35 -5.94 -24.61
N ARG A 44 2.50 -6.23 -23.61
CA ARG A 44 2.22 -7.57 -23.10
C ARG A 44 0.86 -8.04 -23.61
N GLU A 45 0.87 -9.00 -24.51
CA GLU A 45 -0.35 -9.56 -25.10
C GLU A 45 -0.98 -10.64 -24.22
N GLY A 46 -2.32 -10.76 -24.30
CA GLY A 46 -3.11 -11.85 -23.72
C GLY A 46 -3.20 -12.02 -22.19
N ARG A 47 -2.31 -11.46 -21.37
CA ARG A 47 -2.24 -11.78 -19.92
C ARG A 47 -2.83 -10.70 -19.01
N SER A 48 -3.61 -11.12 -18.01
CA SER A 48 -4.02 -10.28 -16.88
C SER A 48 -2.80 -9.67 -16.19
N GLN A 49 -2.88 -8.40 -15.84
CA GLN A 49 -1.82 -7.66 -15.14
C GLN A 49 -2.24 -7.41 -13.69
N ILE A 50 -1.47 -7.92 -12.74
CA ILE A 50 -1.77 -7.78 -11.32
C ILE A 50 -0.87 -6.69 -10.71
N VAL A 51 -1.50 -5.62 -10.22
CA VAL A 51 -0.84 -4.49 -9.56
C VAL A 51 -1.14 -4.55 -8.08
N HIS A 52 -0.12 -4.61 -7.23
CA HIS A 52 -0.29 -4.50 -5.79
C HIS A 52 0.02 -3.08 -5.34
N GLU A 53 -0.80 -2.55 -4.43
CA GLU A 53 -0.47 -1.38 -3.64
C GLU A 53 -0.32 -1.81 -2.19
N TRP A 54 0.88 -1.65 -1.63
CA TRP A 54 1.17 -1.92 -0.24
C TRP A 54 1.13 -0.62 0.54
N GLY A 55 0.32 -0.59 1.59
CA GLY A 55 0.10 0.61 2.41
C GLY A 55 -0.90 1.53 1.73
N VAL A 56 -2.15 1.08 1.67
CA VAL A 56 -3.15 1.66 0.77
C VAL A 56 -3.71 2.99 1.25
N GLY A 57 -3.46 3.31 2.53
CA GLY A 57 -3.96 4.52 3.18
C GLY A 57 -5.47 4.70 2.98
N ASN A 58 -5.88 5.85 2.46
CA ASN A 58 -7.29 6.14 2.20
C ASN A 58 -7.80 5.62 0.83
N GLY A 59 -7.00 4.87 0.07
CA GLY A 59 -7.35 4.36 -1.26
C GLY A 59 -7.31 5.39 -2.39
N ASN A 60 -6.80 6.60 -2.14
CA ASN A 60 -6.77 7.66 -3.14
C ASN A 60 -5.87 7.34 -4.33
N LEU A 61 -4.69 6.76 -4.06
CA LEU A 61 -3.73 6.36 -5.09
C LEU A 61 -4.36 5.37 -6.07
N ALA A 62 -4.91 4.26 -5.55
CA ALA A 62 -5.63 3.27 -6.33
C ALA A 62 -6.78 3.86 -7.16
N GLY A 63 -7.62 4.71 -6.55
CA GLY A 63 -8.74 5.35 -7.25
C GLY A 63 -8.28 6.22 -8.41
N CYS A 64 -7.36 7.16 -8.16
CA CYS A 64 -6.80 8.03 -9.19
C CYS A 64 -6.04 7.23 -10.27
N PHE A 65 -5.34 6.17 -9.89
CA PHE A 65 -4.62 5.31 -10.82
C PHE A 65 -5.59 4.63 -11.78
N LEU A 66 -6.64 3.99 -11.25
CA LEU A 66 -7.63 3.26 -12.05
C LEU A 66 -8.45 4.19 -12.94
N THR A 67 -8.84 5.35 -12.43
CA THR A 67 -9.53 6.38 -13.23
C THR A 67 -8.65 6.82 -14.38
N HIS A 68 -7.41 7.23 -14.12
CA HIS A 68 -6.53 7.71 -15.17
C HIS A 68 -6.16 6.62 -16.17
N LEU A 69 -5.96 5.38 -15.70
CA LEU A 69 -5.70 4.24 -16.57
C LEU A 69 -6.88 3.98 -17.52
N GLN A 70 -8.11 4.08 -17.03
CA GLN A 70 -9.32 3.96 -17.85
C GLN A 70 -9.42 5.08 -18.89
N GLU A 71 -9.04 6.31 -18.53
CA GLU A 71 -9.06 7.47 -19.44
C GLU A 71 -8.05 7.35 -20.58
N ILE A 72 -6.82 6.91 -20.29
CA ILE A 72 -5.74 6.83 -21.28
C ILE A 72 -5.82 5.56 -22.14
N ASP A 73 -6.52 4.52 -21.68
CA ASP A 73 -6.70 3.25 -22.39
C ASP A 73 -7.91 3.27 -23.33
N THR A 74 -7.83 4.11 -24.37
CA THR A 74 -8.91 4.33 -25.34
C THR A 74 -9.26 3.09 -26.16
N GLU A 75 -8.32 2.15 -26.31
CA GLU A 75 -8.51 0.89 -27.04
C GLU A 75 -8.96 -0.27 -26.11
N HIS A 76 -9.11 0.01 -24.81
CA HIS A 76 -9.51 -0.98 -23.81
C HIS A 76 -8.57 -2.21 -23.75
N GLY A 77 -7.31 -2.00 -24.09
CA GLY A 77 -6.29 -3.05 -24.15
C GLY A 77 -5.60 -3.31 -22.81
N VAL A 78 -5.67 -2.42 -21.84
CA VAL A 78 -4.91 -2.52 -20.58
C VAL A 78 -5.81 -2.49 -19.35
N TYR A 79 -6.67 -1.48 -19.23
CA TYR A 79 -7.55 -1.29 -18.07
C TYR A 79 -8.44 -2.51 -17.79
N PRO A 80 -9.13 -3.12 -18.79
CA PRO A 80 -9.96 -4.31 -18.54
C PRO A 80 -9.17 -5.56 -18.14
N ARG A 81 -7.86 -5.57 -18.35
CA ARG A 81 -6.97 -6.69 -17.98
C ARG A 81 -6.15 -6.38 -16.73
N THR A 82 -6.32 -5.21 -16.13
CA THR A 82 -5.61 -4.82 -14.91
C THR A 82 -6.46 -5.17 -13.69
N GLN A 83 -5.90 -5.96 -12.78
CA GLN A 83 -6.45 -6.21 -11.45
C GLN A 83 -5.60 -5.50 -10.41
N TYR A 84 -6.23 -4.65 -9.61
CA TYR A 84 -5.57 -3.90 -8.56
C TYR A 84 -5.77 -4.58 -7.19
N VAL A 85 -4.72 -4.77 -6.41
CA VAL A 85 -4.79 -5.45 -5.11
C VAL A 85 -4.36 -4.48 -4.03
N LEU A 86 -5.30 -4.16 -3.13
CA LEU A 86 -5.09 -3.30 -1.97
C LEU A 86 -4.52 -4.16 -0.84
N CYS A 87 -3.23 -4.00 -0.53
CA CYS A 87 -2.50 -4.77 0.47
C CYS A 87 -2.25 -3.92 1.72
N ASP A 88 -2.82 -4.33 2.85
CA ASP A 88 -2.59 -3.68 4.14
C ASP A 88 -2.77 -4.68 5.27
N TYR A 89 -2.06 -4.53 6.39
CA TYR A 89 -2.24 -5.42 7.54
C TYR A 89 -3.48 -5.02 8.37
N SER A 90 -3.93 -3.76 8.26
CA SER A 90 -5.09 -3.23 8.97
C SER A 90 -6.38 -3.41 8.15
N GLU A 91 -7.26 -4.29 8.65
CA GLU A 91 -8.60 -4.48 8.08
C GLU A 91 -9.43 -3.19 8.08
N GLU A 92 -9.19 -2.33 9.07
CA GLU A 92 -9.87 -1.05 9.16
C GLU A 92 -9.46 -0.08 8.05
N ILE A 93 -8.17 -0.04 7.73
CA ILE A 93 -7.65 0.74 6.60
C ILE A 93 -8.23 0.21 5.29
N LEU A 94 -8.25 -1.11 5.09
CA LEU A 94 -8.85 -1.73 3.91
C LEU A 94 -10.33 -1.36 3.79
N ARG A 95 -11.10 -1.42 4.88
CA ARG A 95 -12.51 -0.99 4.90
C ARG A 95 -12.66 0.49 4.55
N GLY A 96 -11.81 1.36 5.11
CA GLY A 96 -11.81 2.80 4.81
C GLY A 96 -11.49 3.10 3.34
N ALA A 97 -10.47 2.45 2.79
CA ALA A 97 -10.07 2.58 1.40
C ALA A 97 -11.20 2.16 0.44
N ARG A 98 -11.92 1.07 0.72
CA ARG A 98 -13.05 0.62 -0.10
C ARG A 98 -14.19 1.64 -0.20
N GLU A 99 -14.38 2.45 0.85
CA GLU A 99 -15.42 3.48 0.86
C GLU A 99 -15.02 4.75 0.11
N ASN A 100 -13.75 4.85 -0.36
CA ASN A 100 -13.29 5.99 -1.13
C ASN A 100 -14.15 6.18 -2.39
N PRO A 101 -14.78 7.37 -2.58
CA PRO A 101 -15.64 7.63 -3.73
C PRO A 101 -14.96 7.40 -5.09
N ARG A 102 -13.64 7.61 -5.17
CA ARG A 102 -12.85 7.40 -6.40
C ARG A 102 -12.72 5.94 -6.79
N LEU A 103 -12.86 5.01 -5.84
CA LEU A 103 -12.80 3.56 -6.11
C LEU A 103 -14.17 2.97 -6.51
N LYS A 104 -15.28 3.62 -6.15
CA LYS A 104 -16.63 3.11 -6.43
C LYS A 104 -16.89 2.80 -7.92
N PRO A 105 -16.48 3.65 -8.88
CA PRO A 105 -16.64 3.36 -10.32
C PRO A 105 -15.86 2.13 -10.80
N HIS A 106 -14.85 1.69 -10.03
CA HIS A 106 -13.95 0.60 -10.38
C HIS A 106 -14.27 -0.71 -9.63
N THR A 107 -15.51 -0.86 -9.14
CA THR A 107 -15.95 -2.10 -8.48
C THR A 107 -15.70 -3.31 -9.39
N GLY A 108 -15.07 -4.35 -8.83
CA GLY A 108 -14.65 -5.55 -9.57
C GLY A 108 -13.30 -5.42 -10.29
N ARG A 109 -12.65 -4.25 -10.25
CA ARG A 109 -11.27 -4.04 -10.75
C ARG A 109 -10.23 -3.98 -9.64
N PHE A 110 -10.67 -4.02 -8.39
CA PHE A 110 -9.79 -4.09 -7.26
C PHE A 110 -10.24 -5.12 -6.22
N SER A 111 -9.28 -5.61 -5.43
CA SER A 111 -9.48 -6.59 -4.36
C SER A 111 -8.71 -6.17 -3.11
N PRO A 112 -9.34 -6.07 -1.92
CA PRO A 112 -8.63 -5.93 -0.66
C PRO A 112 -8.04 -7.27 -0.23
N VAL A 113 -6.79 -7.27 0.22
CA VAL A 113 -6.10 -8.41 0.82
C VAL A 113 -5.42 -7.97 2.09
N ARG A 114 -5.82 -8.58 3.21
CA ARG A 114 -5.15 -8.35 4.48
C ARG A 114 -3.84 -9.12 4.52
N VAL A 115 -2.71 -8.41 4.53
CA VAL A 115 -1.38 -9.01 4.47
C VAL A 115 -0.36 -8.17 5.20
N ASP A 116 0.58 -8.83 5.87
CA ASP A 116 1.74 -8.21 6.50
C ASP A 116 2.96 -8.35 5.58
N VAL A 117 3.77 -7.29 5.45
CA VAL A 117 4.99 -7.29 4.61
C VAL A 117 5.98 -8.39 5.04
N GLY A 118 6.00 -8.74 6.33
CA GLY A 118 6.81 -9.82 6.88
C GLY A 118 6.29 -11.23 6.58
N GLN A 119 5.07 -11.37 6.05
CA GLN A 119 4.44 -12.67 5.76
C GLN A 119 3.79 -12.68 4.36
N LEU A 120 4.59 -13.07 3.35
CA LEU A 120 4.22 -13.04 1.92
C LEU A 120 3.70 -14.36 1.35
N ASP A 121 3.30 -15.31 2.21
CA ASP A 121 2.88 -16.67 1.84
C ASP A 121 1.49 -16.74 1.17
N CYS A 122 0.74 -15.64 1.15
CA CYS A 122 -0.61 -15.55 0.61
C CYS A 122 -0.68 -15.33 -0.91
N PHE A 123 0.46 -15.12 -1.59
CA PHE A 123 0.51 -14.90 -3.04
C PHE A 123 1.27 -16.01 -3.76
N LEU A 124 0.78 -16.40 -4.94
CA LEU A 124 1.46 -17.38 -5.78
C LEU A 124 2.79 -16.79 -6.29
N PRO A 125 3.87 -17.58 -6.36
CA PRO A 125 5.11 -17.13 -6.97
C PRO A 125 4.89 -16.63 -8.41
N ASN A 126 5.52 -15.51 -8.77
CA ASN A 126 5.43 -14.87 -10.09
C ASN A 126 4.01 -14.42 -10.51
N SER A 127 3.09 -14.23 -9.56
CA SER A 127 1.73 -13.78 -9.88
C SER A 127 1.58 -12.26 -9.99
N VAL A 128 2.57 -11.48 -9.54
CA VAL A 128 2.49 -10.01 -9.44
C VAL A 128 3.31 -9.37 -10.54
N ASP A 129 2.73 -8.40 -11.24
CA ASP A 129 3.38 -7.68 -12.33
C ASP A 129 4.01 -6.37 -11.90
N ARG A 130 3.41 -5.73 -10.89
CA ARG A 130 3.86 -4.45 -10.37
C ARG A 130 3.52 -4.34 -8.90
N ILE A 131 4.47 -3.83 -8.13
CA ILE A 131 4.32 -3.49 -6.73
C ILE A 131 4.49 -1.99 -6.61
N LEU A 132 3.47 -1.33 -6.07
CA LEU A 132 3.46 0.06 -5.67
C LEU A 132 3.56 0.11 -4.15
N SER A 133 4.50 0.90 -3.65
CA SER A 133 4.70 1.10 -2.22
C SER A 133 5.16 2.54 -2.03
N ASN A 134 4.27 3.36 -1.48
CA ASN A 134 4.54 4.76 -1.19
C ASN A 134 4.40 4.97 0.31
N GLU A 135 5.46 5.45 0.96
CA GLU A 135 5.47 5.78 2.40
C GLU A 135 5.13 4.59 3.32
N ILE A 136 5.45 3.35 2.90
CA ILE A 136 5.34 2.16 3.76
C ILE A 136 6.64 1.84 4.48
N TRP A 137 7.78 2.00 3.80
CA TRP A 137 9.07 1.51 4.27
C TRP A 137 9.59 2.28 5.48
N ASP A 138 9.20 3.54 5.59
CA ASP A 138 9.47 4.43 6.71
C ASP A 138 8.60 4.13 7.95
N ASP A 139 7.45 3.48 7.78
CA ASP A 139 6.60 3.03 8.90
C ASP A 139 6.94 1.60 9.39
N MET A 140 7.90 0.93 8.73
CA MET A 140 8.33 -0.40 9.13
C MET A 140 9.20 -0.37 10.39
N ALA A 141 9.06 -1.41 11.21
CA ALA A 141 9.85 -1.57 12.42
C ALA A 141 11.34 -1.58 12.10
N THR A 142 12.07 -0.60 12.64
CA THR A 142 13.51 -0.48 12.50
C THR A 142 14.21 -0.94 13.79
N ARG A 143 15.34 -1.62 13.64
CA ARG A 143 16.25 -1.92 14.76
C ARG A 143 17.30 -0.83 14.87
N VAL A 144 17.57 -0.40 16.09
CA VAL A 144 18.65 0.55 16.36
C VAL A 144 19.86 -0.23 16.85
N LEU A 145 21.00 -0.02 16.18
CA LEU A 145 22.27 -0.65 16.52
C LEU A 145 23.25 0.39 17.04
N LEU A 146 23.83 0.14 18.20
CA LEU A 146 24.84 0.95 18.83
C LEU A 146 26.21 0.30 18.66
N LYS A 147 27.21 1.09 18.28
CA LYS A 147 28.60 0.63 18.21
C LYS A 147 29.37 1.12 19.43
N HIS A 148 29.92 0.19 20.21
CA HIS A 148 30.74 0.48 21.38
C HIS A 148 31.88 -0.54 21.47
N ASP A 149 33.11 -0.08 21.67
CA ASP A 149 34.33 -0.89 21.76
C ASP A 149 34.51 -1.94 20.63
N GLY A 150 34.14 -1.55 19.41
CA GLY A 150 34.24 -2.43 18.24
C GLY A 150 33.16 -3.50 18.15
N LEU A 151 32.24 -3.57 19.11
CA LEU A 151 31.09 -4.46 19.14
C LEU A 151 29.80 -3.72 18.74
N LEU A 152 28.81 -4.48 18.28
CA LEU A 152 27.46 -4.00 17.95
C LEU A 152 26.46 -4.51 18.99
N TYR A 153 25.63 -3.61 19.47
CA TYR A 153 24.56 -3.87 20.43
C TYR A 153 23.23 -3.46 19.83
N GLU A 154 22.19 -4.27 19.98
CA GLU A 154 20.81 -3.90 19.62
C GLU A 154 20.18 -3.17 20.81
N GLU A 155 19.56 -2.01 20.54
CA GLU A 155 18.88 -1.22 21.56
C GLU A 155 17.49 -1.80 21.84
N TYR A 156 17.13 -1.91 23.13
CA TYR A 156 15.83 -2.38 23.57
C TYR A 156 15.18 -1.34 24.49
N LEU A 157 13.87 -1.16 24.34
CA LEU A 157 13.07 -0.39 25.29
C LEU A 157 12.79 -1.23 26.53
N GLN A 158 13.10 -0.69 27.70
CA GLN A 158 12.74 -1.29 28.99
C GLN A 158 11.92 -0.30 29.82
N PRO A 159 10.95 -0.76 30.64
CA PRO A 159 10.28 0.09 31.61
C PRO A 159 11.30 0.72 32.54
N TYR A 160 11.17 2.04 32.79
CA TYR A 160 11.92 2.69 33.86
C TYR A 160 11.24 2.31 35.18
N LEU A 161 11.81 1.34 35.88
CA LEU A 161 11.40 0.96 37.22
C LEU A 161 12.30 1.70 38.20
N ASP A 162 11.71 2.50 39.09
CA ASP A 162 12.47 3.12 40.18
C ASP A 162 13.13 2.01 41.03
N PRO A 163 14.42 2.15 41.37
CA PRO A 163 15.06 1.22 42.31
C PRO A 163 14.35 1.32 43.67
N GLN A 164 13.92 0.18 44.21
CA GLN A 164 13.40 0.08 45.59
C GLN A 164 14.49 0.30 46.62
#